data_AF-A0A7V0JG73-F1
#
_entry.id   AF-A0A7V0JG73-F1
#
_cell.length_a   1.000
_cell.length_b   1.000
_cell.length_c   1.000
_cell.angle_alpha   90.00
_cell.angle_beta   90.00
_cell.angle_gamma   90.00
#
_symmetry.space_group_name_H-M   'P 1'
#
loop_
_entity.id
_entity.type
_entity.pdbx_description
1 polymer ?
#
loop_
_entity_poly.entity_id
_entity_poly.type
_entity_poly.pdbx_seq_one_letter_code
_entity_poly.pdbx_strand_id
1 'polypeptide(L)'
;MSLFKTPRAEAMAQYILFAVLVVLTPFIVVTRYLQGVIHIISHLNLPFFGIEIPLVLIVAVAGLVALALWQYRNLTRRKVMGLLVIAALVFLAHQTMDMYLDLSFFDLQQNWHYLAYGTYAFFFFRAFNVRNMPKNKMIIFTYLSAVAMSVFDETFQYFLSGRVFDISDITKDALGVYCGLILVLFVTETYGSIDLKSSSFTKRRLSEYFRDPLSTLLVLGVLTLAFVLVSPLLAEHENWHYCLLCGFGLFLIIMLVIHLSQYKLYRIIFISLFLILILSLAVSFGFNYDHNVTYSAFALTVYKGLPVPFFDLIIYPDGRFHLVDKKHRFNEKDRNYFFKQKADILLVGSGWRGRGGKGFDVDTGTYFMFNTANLKGIQIIILPTPEATRKFNQLKEAGKSVLFVVHSTC
;
A
#
# COMPACT_ATOMS: atom_id res chain seq x y z
N MET A 1 -18.53 6.25 -42.14
CA MET A 1 -17.14 6.41 -42.60
C MET A 1 -16.23 6.19 -41.39
N SER A 2 -15.60 5.03 -41.27
CA SER A 2 -14.74 4.73 -40.10
C SER A 2 -13.51 5.64 -40.15
N LEU A 3 -13.33 6.49 -39.13
CA LEU A 3 -12.13 7.33 -38.95
C LEU A 3 -10.84 6.50 -38.85
N PHE A 4 -10.95 5.19 -38.54
CA PHE A 4 -9.81 4.29 -38.41
C PHE A 4 -9.83 3.26 -39.55
N LYS A 5 -8.89 3.40 -40.49
CA LYS A 5 -8.76 2.50 -41.66
C LYS A 5 -8.16 1.13 -41.32
N THR A 6 -7.56 0.94 -40.14
CA THR A 6 -6.93 -0.33 -39.74
C THR A 6 -7.15 -0.62 -38.24
N PRO A 7 -7.24 -1.91 -37.84
CA PRO A 7 -7.30 -2.31 -36.42
C PRO A 7 -6.14 -1.77 -35.58
N ARG A 8 -4.97 -1.55 -36.20
CA ARG A 8 -3.80 -0.92 -35.57
C ARG A 8 -4.04 0.52 -35.19
N ALA A 9 -4.67 1.30 -36.07
CA ALA A 9 -4.97 2.71 -35.81
C ALA A 9 -6.05 2.83 -34.72
N GLU A 10 -7.07 1.98 -34.77
CA GLU A 10 -8.14 1.96 -33.76
C GLU A 10 -7.61 1.64 -32.36
N ALA A 11 -6.83 0.56 -32.22
CA ALA A 11 -6.28 0.16 -30.91
C ALA A 11 -5.34 1.23 -30.33
N MET A 12 -4.54 1.90 -31.17
CA MET A 12 -3.67 2.98 -30.74
C MET A 12 -4.46 4.23 -30.32
N ALA A 13 -5.51 4.58 -31.07
CA ALA A 13 -6.37 5.71 -30.71
C ALA A 13 -7.07 5.48 -29.38
N GLN A 14 -7.61 4.26 -29.14
CA GLN A 14 -8.21 3.90 -27.86
C GLN A 14 -7.21 4.00 -26.70
N TYR A 15 -5.98 3.50 -26.90
CA TYR A 15 -4.91 3.64 -25.91
C TYR A 15 -4.58 5.09 -25.60
N ILE A 16 -4.38 5.94 -26.62
CA ILE A 16 -4.07 7.37 -26.44
C ILE A 16 -5.22 8.08 -25.73
N LEU A 17 -6.47 7.87 -26.17
CA LEU A 17 -7.64 8.46 -25.55
C LEU A 17 -7.77 8.05 -24.08
N PHE A 18 -7.52 6.78 -23.76
CA PHE A 18 -7.56 6.30 -22.39
C PHE A 18 -6.41 6.85 -21.55
N ALA A 19 -5.18 6.90 -22.08
CA ALA A 19 -4.04 7.53 -21.41
C ALA A 19 -4.33 9.01 -21.07
N VAL A 20 -4.91 9.75 -22.02
CA VAL A 20 -5.34 11.13 -21.81
C VAL A 20 -6.44 11.19 -20.75
N LEU A 21 -7.41 10.26 -20.76
CA LEU A 21 -8.46 10.21 -19.75
C LEU A 21 -7.89 9.97 -18.33
N VAL A 22 -6.92 9.06 -18.18
CA VAL A 22 -6.26 8.78 -16.90
C VAL A 22 -5.61 10.04 -16.33
N VAL A 23 -4.94 10.83 -17.17
CA VAL A 23 -4.30 12.10 -16.75
C VAL A 23 -5.31 13.23 -16.52
N LEU A 24 -6.34 13.34 -17.35
CA LEU A 24 -7.33 14.43 -17.25
C LEU A 24 -8.34 14.22 -16.13
N THR A 25 -8.63 12.98 -15.74
CA THR A 25 -9.67 12.71 -14.73
C THR A 25 -9.32 13.32 -13.37
N PRO A 26 -8.12 13.10 -12.79
CA PRO A 26 -7.72 13.75 -11.55
C PRO A 26 -7.77 15.28 -11.66
N PHE A 27 -7.37 15.84 -12.81
CA PHE A 27 -7.46 17.28 -13.06
C PHE A 27 -8.89 17.81 -13.00
N ILE A 28 -9.83 17.15 -13.68
CA ILE A 28 -11.25 17.54 -13.66
C ILE A 28 -11.80 17.39 -12.24
N VAL A 29 -11.45 16.32 -11.55
CA VAL A 29 -11.93 16.03 -10.19
C VAL A 29 -11.46 17.10 -9.20
N VAL A 30 -10.18 17.50 -9.28
CA VAL A 30 -9.60 18.54 -8.42
C VAL A 30 -10.18 19.92 -8.77
N THR A 31 -10.17 20.32 -10.04
CA THR A 31 -10.61 21.67 -10.45
C THR A 31 -12.10 21.92 -10.30
N ARG A 32 -12.92 20.87 -10.35
CA ARG A 32 -14.39 20.96 -10.20
C ARG A 32 -14.87 20.58 -8.79
N TYR A 33 -13.97 20.37 -7.84
CA TYR A 33 -14.31 19.96 -6.47
C TYR A 33 -15.18 18.68 -6.41
N LEU A 34 -15.03 17.78 -7.38
CA LEU A 34 -15.81 16.54 -7.45
C LEU A 34 -15.41 15.54 -6.36
N GLN A 35 -14.31 15.77 -5.65
CA GLN A 35 -13.89 14.96 -4.51
C GLN A 35 -14.99 14.85 -3.45
N GLY A 36 -15.74 15.93 -3.19
CA GLY A 36 -16.87 15.89 -2.26
C GLY A 36 -18.00 15.00 -2.75
N VAL A 37 -18.31 15.02 -4.06
CA VAL A 37 -19.33 14.16 -4.67
C VAL A 37 -18.89 12.70 -4.63
N ILE A 38 -17.63 12.41 -4.97
CA ILE A 38 -17.08 11.05 -4.90
C ILE A 38 -17.13 10.55 -3.45
N HIS A 39 -16.75 11.38 -2.48
CA HIS A 39 -16.83 11.03 -1.07
C HIS A 39 -18.27 10.71 -0.64
N ILE A 40 -19.26 11.51 -1.03
CA ILE A 40 -20.67 11.23 -0.77
C ILE A 40 -21.07 9.88 -1.38
N ILE A 41 -20.74 9.64 -2.66
CA ILE A 41 -21.07 8.40 -3.36
C ILE A 41 -20.40 7.18 -2.69
N SER A 42 -19.13 7.30 -2.28
CA SER A 42 -18.40 6.25 -1.56
C SER A 42 -19.08 5.85 -0.24
N HIS A 43 -19.79 6.78 0.41
CA HIS A 43 -20.45 6.57 1.69
C HIS A 43 -21.98 6.40 1.57
N LEU A 44 -22.52 6.29 0.35
CA LEU A 44 -23.92 5.96 0.16
C LEU A 44 -24.17 4.52 0.59
N ASN A 45 -24.96 4.35 1.65
CA ASN A 45 -25.47 3.06 2.10
C ASN A 45 -26.89 2.85 1.59
N LEU A 46 -27.18 1.65 1.07
CA LEU A 46 -28.53 1.23 0.72
C LEU A 46 -29.08 0.29 1.81
N PRO A 47 -30.25 0.57 2.39
CA PRO A 47 -30.86 -0.32 3.36
C PRO A 47 -31.44 -1.54 2.64
N PHE A 48 -30.95 -2.73 2.95
CA PHE A 48 -31.44 -4.00 2.42
C PHE A 48 -31.76 -4.94 3.58
N PHE A 49 -33.05 -5.28 3.77
CA PHE A 49 -33.52 -6.09 4.90
C PHE A 49 -33.06 -5.60 6.29
N GLY A 50 -32.99 -4.29 6.49
CA GLY A 50 -32.55 -3.69 7.75
C GLY A 50 -31.03 -3.65 7.95
N ILE A 51 -30.25 -4.09 6.96
CA ILE A 51 -28.78 -3.98 6.94
C ILE A 51 -28.38 -2.87 5.98
N GLU A 52 -27.55 -1.93 6.42
CA GLU A 52 -26.95 -0.92 5.56
C GLU A 52 -25.78 -1.52 4.77
N ILE A 53 -25.92 -1.58 3.45
CA ILE A 53 -24.88 -2.12 2.56
C ILE A 53 -24.32 -0.96 1.71
N PRO A 54 -22.99 -0.75 1.70
CA PRO A 54 -22.37 0.29 0.85
C PRO A 54 -22.69 0.08 -0.64
N LEU A 55 -23.11 1.14 -1.33
CA LEU A 55 -23.44 1.10 -2.77
C LEU A 55 -22.25 0.58 -3.60
N VAL A 56 -21.04 1.03 -3.28
CA VAL A 56 -19.83 0.61 -3.99
C VAL A 56 -19.58 -0.90 -3.86
N LEU A 57 -19.88 -1.51 -2.69
CA LEU A 57 -19.82 -2.96 -2.53
C LEU A 57 -20.82 -3.66 -3.45
N ILE A 58 -22.06 -3.16 -3.55
CA ILE A 58 -23.08 -3.72 -4.44
C ILE A 58 -22.61 -3.67 -5.90
N VAL A 59 -22.09 -2.52 -6.34
CA VAL A 59 -21.56 -2.35 -7.71
C VAL A 59 -20.38 -3.28 -7.95
N ALA A 60 -19.45 -3.40 -6.99
CA ALA A 60 -18.30 -4.30 -7.09
C ALA A 60 -18.73 -5.77 -7.20
N VAL A 61 -19.66 -6.23 -6.36
CA VAL A 61 -20.21 -7.59 -6.40
C VAL A 61 -20.94 -7.84 -7.72
N ALA A 62 -21.76 -6.89 -8.19
CA ALA A 62 -22.44 -7.00 -9.49
C ALA A 62 -21.43 -7.10 -10.64
N GLY A 63 -20.36 -6.31 -10.62
CA GLY A 63 -19.28 -6.37 -11.60
C GLY A 63 -18.54 -7.72 -11.59
N LEU A 64 -18.24 -8.25 -10.40
CA LEU A 64 -17.62 -9.58 -10.24
C LEU A 64 -18.55 -10.69 -10.72
N VAL A 65 -19.85 -10.62 -10.41
CA VAL A 65 -20.84 -11.58 -10.92
C VAL A 65 -20.94 -11.52 -12.43
N ALA A 66 -20.98 -10.32 -13.03
CA ALA A 66 -20.99 -10.15 -14.48
C ALA A 66 -19.72 -10.75 -15.12
N LEU A 67 -18.54 -10.50 -14.54
CA LEU A 67 -17.28 -11.08 -14.98
C LEU A 67 -17.28 -12.61 -14.86
N ALA A 68 -17.78 -13.14 -13.74
CA ALA A 68 -17.89 -14.57 -13.49
C ALA A 68 -18.87 -15.24 -14.47
N LEU A 69 -20.05 -14.65 -14.71
CA LEU A 69 -21.03 -15.15 -15.69
C LEU A 69 -20.46 -15.13 -17.11
N TRP A 70 -19.73 -14.06 -17.47
CA TRP A 70 -19.05 -13.95 -18.75
C TRP A 70 -17.97 -15.03 -18.93
N GLN A 71 -17.27 -15.39 -17.85
CA GLN A 71 -16.17 -16.38 -17.88
C GLN A 71 -16.58 -17.79 -17.44
N TYR A 72 -17.81 -18.02 -16.98
CA TYR A 72 -18.22 -19.26 -16.28
C TYR A 72 -17.96 -20.51 -17.11
N ARG A 73 -18.21 -20.44 -18.42
CA ARG A 73 -17.99 -21.56 -19.34
C ARG A 73 -16.51 -21.85 -19.64
N ASN A 74 -15.60 -20.92 -19.32
CA ASN A 74 -14.18 -20.97 -19.65
C ASN A 74 -13.28 -20.78 -18.43
N LEU A 75 -13.77 -21.11 -17.23
CA LEU A 75 -13.03 -20.93 -15.98
C LEU A 75 -11.99 -22.05 -15.83
N THR A 76 -10.71 -21.71 -16.00
CA THR A 76 -9.60 -22.65 -15.78
C THR A 76 -8.98 -22.42 -14.41
N ARG A 77 -8.31 -23.43 -13.84
CA ARG A 77 -7.56 -23.30 -12.57
C ARG A 77 -6.59 -22.11 -12.60
N ARG A 78 -5.97 -21.86 -13.75
CA ARG A 78 -5.06 -20.73 -13.98
C ARG A 78 -5.76 -19.38 -13.82
N LYS A 79 -6.94 -19.20 -14.43
CA LYS A 79 -7.73 -17.96 -14.31
C LYS A 79 -8.16 -17.71 -12.87
N VAL A 80 -8.63 -18.75 -12.18
CA VAL A 80 -8.99 -18.68 -10.76
C VAL A 80 -7.78 -18.26 -9.93
N MET A 81 -6.62 -18.86 -10.16
CA MET A 81 -5.39 -18.46 -9.46
C MET A 81 -5.00 -17.01 -9.75
N GLY A 82 -5.10 -16.55 -11.00
CA GLY A 82 -4.84 -15.15 -11.35
C GLY A 82 -5.76 -14.18 -10.58
N LEU A 83 -7.06 -14.50 -10.50
CA LEU A 83 -8.03 -13.71 -9.74
C LEU A 83 -7.73 -13.72 -8.23
N LEU A 84 -7.36 -14.88 -7.67
CA LEU A 84 -6.99 -14.98 -6.26
C LEU A 84 -5.73 -14.17 -5.94
N VAL A 85 -4.73 -14.16 -6.83
CA VAL A 85 -3.53 -13.34 -6.66
C VAL A 85 -3.90 -11.85 -6.70
N ILE A 86 -4.74 -11.41 -7.63
CA ILE A 86 -5.22 -10.02 -7.67
C ILE A 86 -5.94 -9.65 -6.37
N ALA A 87 -6.87 -10.51 -5.90
CA ALA A 87 -7.60 -10.28 -4.66
C ALA A 87 -6.66 -10.19 -3.44
N ALA A 88 -5.66 -11.07 -3.36
CA ALA A 88 -4.66 -11.07 -2.29
C ALA A 88 -3.79 -9.79 -2.32
N LEU A 89 -3.40 -9.32 -3.50
CA LEU A 89 -2.62 -8.08 -3.67
C LEU A 89 -3.42 -6.85 -3.26
N VAL A 90 -4.68 -6.74 -3.69
CA VAL A 90 -5.56 -5.62 -3.32
C VAL A 90 -5.88 -5.65 -1.82
N PHE A 91 -6.11 -6.84 -1.25
CA PHE A 91 -6.28 -6.99 0.19
C PHE A 91 -5.03 -6.56 0.97
N LEU A 92 -3.84 -6.99 0.53
CA LEU A 92 -2.59 -6.60 1.14
C LEU A 92 -2.41 -5.08 1.11
N ALA A 93 -2.64 -4.44 -0.03
CA ALA A 93 -2.53 -3.00 -0.16
C ALA A 93 -3.50 -2.26 0.75
N HIS A 94 -4.73 -2.75 0.90
CA HIS A 94 -5.68 -2.17 1.85
C HIS A 94 -5.22 -2.31 3.31
N GLN A 95 -4.54 -3.40 3.66
CA GLN A 95 -4.00 -3.59 5.02
C GLN A 95 -2.76 -2.73 5.30
N THR A 96 -1.99 -2.36 4.26
CA THR A 96 -0.73 -1.61 4.44
C THR A 96 -0.87 -0.12 4.15
N MET A 97 -1.79 0.29 3.28
CA MET A 97 -1.99 1.68 2.87
C MET A 97 -3.09 2.37 3.68
N ASP A 98 -2.93 3.68 3.89
CA ASP A 98 -4.01 4.59 4.30
C ASP A 98 -4.66 4.36 5.69
N MET A 99 -3.90 3.85 6.65
CA MET A 99 -4.39 3.56 8.01
C MET A 99 -5.11 4.75 8.69
N TYR A 100 -4.55 5.96 8.61
CA TYR A 100 -5.11 7.14 9.27
C TYR A 100 -6.39 7.67 8.64
N LEU A 101 -6.69 7.26 7.42
CA LEU A 101 -7.85 7.79 6.71
C LEU A 101 -9.14 7.09 7.12
N ASP A 102 -9.06 5.95 7.84
CA ASP A 102 -10.21 5.11 8.22
C ASP A 102 -11.15 4.87 7.02
N LEU A 103 -10.56 4.84 5.82
CA LEU A 103 -11.32 4.71 4.59
C LEU A 103 -11.71 3.25 4.47
N SER A 104 -12.99 3.04 4.23
CA SER A 104 -13.48 1.71 3.94
C SER A 104 -12.82 1.19 2.66
N PHE A 105 -12.69 -0.13 2.55
CA PHE A 105 -12.32 -0.80 1.29
C PHE A 105 -13.18 -0.34 0.10
N PHE A 106 -14.33 0.27 0.36
CA PHE A 106 -15.29 0.73 -0.64
C PHE A 106 -15.13 2.19 -1.01
N ASP A 107 -14.08 2.88 -0.56
CA ASP A 107 -13.84 4.24 -1.02
C ASP A 107 -13.42 4.23 -2.51
N LEU A 108 -14.27 4.81 -3.35
CA LEU A 108 -14.06 4.90 -4.78
C LEU A 108 -12.80 5.70 -5.11
N GLN A 109 -12.44 6.69 -4.31
CA GLN A 109 -11.26 7.52 -4.55
C GLN A 109 -9.98 6.68 -4.46
N GLN A 110 -9.86 5.82 -3.43
CA GLN A 110 -8.71 4.92 -3.29
C GLN A 110 -8.67 3.86 -4.40
N ASN A 111 -9.83 3.26 -4.68
CA ASN A 111 -9.90 2.16 -5.64
C ASN A 111 -9.77 2.61 -7.10
N TRP A 112 -9.96 3.90 -7.37
CA TRP A 112 -9.80 4.47 -8.71
C TRP A 112 -8.39 4.23 -9.26
N HIS A 113 -7.35 4.35 -8.43
CA HIS A 113 -5.96 4.06 -8.82
C HIS A 113 -5.83 2.65 -9.39
N TYR A 114 -6.35 1.64 -8.69
CA TYR A 114 -6.28 0.25 -9.14
C TYR A 114 -7.07 0.02 -10.44
N LEU A 115 -8.29 0.56 -10.52
CA LEU A 115 -9.16 0.36 -11.67
C LEU A 115 -8.64 1.08 -12.92
N ALA A 116 -8.22 2.34 -12.78
CA ALA A 116 -7.75 3.17 -13.88
C ALA A 116 -6.47 2.60 -14.49
N TYR A 117 -5.47 2.30 -13.65
CA TYR A 117 -4.19 1.76 -14.12
C TYR A 117 -4.26 0.27 -14.50
N GLY A 118 -5.16 -0.51 -13.90
CA GLY A 118 -5.46 -1.85 -14.37
C GLY A 118 -6.07 -1.87 -15.78
N THR A 119 -6.98 -0.92 -16.05
CA THR A 119 -7.58 -0.73 -17.38
C THR A 119 -6.57 -0.16 -18.38
N TYR A 120 -5.66 0.71 -17.93
CA TYR A 120 -4.55 1.20 -18.74
C TYR A 120 -3.71 0.05 -19.29
N ALA A 121 -3.39 -0.95 -18.44
CA ALA A 121 -2.65 -2.13 -18.86
C ALA A 121 -3.36 -2.89 -19.99
N PHE A 122 -4.68 -3.03 -19.91
CA PHE A 122 -5.49 -3.69 -20.94
C PHE A 122 -5.41 -2.97 -22.29
N PHE A 123 -5.63 -1.65 -22.32
CA PHE A 123 -5.56 -0.88 -23.57
C PHE A 123 -4.16 -0.83 -24.15
N PHE A 124 -3.13 -0.72 -23.31
CA PHE A 124 -1.74 -0.81 -23.74
C PHE A 124 -1.48 -2.16 -24.43
N PHE A 125 -1.85 -3.27 -23.78
CA PHE A 125 -1.64 -4.59 -24.35
C PHE A 125 -2.38 -4.77 -25.69
N ARG A 126 -3.62 -4.27 -25.79
CA ARG A 126 -4.36 -4.26 -27.06
C ARG A 126 -3.59 -3.54 -28.15
N ALA A 127 -3.12 -2.32 -27.90
CA ALA A 127 -2.45 -1.48 -28.89
C ALA A 127 -1.14 -2.09 -29.41
N PHE A 128 -0.36 -2.70 -28.51
CA PHE A 128 0.98 -3.21 -28.84
C PHE A 128 1.00 -4.68 -29.26
N ASN A 129 -0.01 -5.48 -28.91
CA ASN A 129 -0.15 -6.85 -29.41
C ASN A 129 -0.39 -6.87 -30.94
N VAL A 130 -1.22 -5.96 -31.46
CA VAL A 130 -1.49 -5.84 -32.92
C VAL A 130 -0.24 -5.39 -33.71
N ARG A 131 0.79 -4.91 -33.00
CA ARG A 131 2.11 -4.55 -33.54
C ARG A 131 3.16 -5.66 -33.38
N ASN A 132 2.76 -6.84 -32.90
CA ASN A 132 3.64 -7.99 -32.66
C ASN A 132 4.81 -7.65 -31.70
N MET A 133 4.57 -6.78 -30.72
CA MET A 133 5.59 -6.52 -29.69
C MET A 133 5.77 -7.77 -28.82
N PRO A 134 7.02 -8.17 -28.50
CA PRO A 134 7.26 -9.27 -27.57
C PRO A 134 6.63 -9.03 -26.20
N LYS A 135 5.99 -10.05 -25.61
CA LYS A 135 5.25 -9.94 -24.34
C LYS A 135 6.08 -9.36 -23.19
N ASN A 136 7.35 -9.76 -23.05
CA ASN A 136 8.24 -9.22 -22.02
C ASN A 136 8.44 -7.70 -22.18
N LYS A 137 8.60 -7.22 -23.42
CA LYS A 137 8.69 -5.78 -23.70
C LYS A 137 7.36 -5.09 -23.40
N MET A 138 6.23 -5.67 -23.78
CA MET A 138 4.91 -5.12 -23.45
C MET A 138 4.74 -4.96 -21.94
N ILE A 139 5.08 -5.97 -21.14
CA ILE A 139 5.03 -5.92 -19.68
C ILE A 139 5.88 -4.76 -19.14
N ILE A 140 7.16 -4.67 -19.53
CA ILE A 140 8.08 -3.62 -19.07
C ILE A 140 7.56 -2.24 -19.45
N PHE A 141 7.22 -2.03 -20.72
CA PHE A 141 6.80 -0.71 -21.19
C PHE A 141 5.48 -0.29 -20.56
N THR A 142 4.50 -1.19 -20.42
CA THR A 142 3.22 -0.89 -19.75
C THR A 142 3.45 -0.43 -18.32
N TYR A 143 4.30 -1.15 -17.57
CA TYR A 143 4.58 -0.83 -16.18
C TYR A 143 5.34 0.49 -16.05
N LEU A 144 6.43 0.66 -16.81
CA LEU A 144 7.23 1.89 -16.75
C LEU A 144 6.47 3.12 -17.22
N SER A 145 5.63 3.00 -18.25
CA SER A 145 4.81 4.13 -18.72
C SER A 145 3.72 4.49 -17.73
N ALA A 146 3.11 3.51 -17.06
CA ALA A 146 2.16 3.74 -15.98
C ALA A 146 2.83 4.46 -14.80
N VAL A 147 3.99 3.99 -14.32
CA VAL A 147 4.73 4.65 -13.24
C VAL A 147 5.14 6.07 -13.63
N ALA A 148 5.65 6.28 -14.85
CA ALA A 148 6.02 7.62 -15.32
C ALA A 148 4.81 8.56 -15.39
N MET A 149 3.65 8.05 -15.83
CA MET A 149 2.40 8.80 -15.87
C MET A 149 1.90 9.17 -14.48
N SER A 150 2.01 8.25 -13.53
CA SER A 150 1.62 8.46 -12.14
C SER A 150 2.54 9.48 -11.44
N VAL A 151 3.86 9.38 -11.62
CA VAL A 151 4.81 10.39 -11.14
C VAL A 151 4.47 11.77 -11.72
N PHE A 152 4.14 11.84 -13.01
CA PHE A 152 3.73 13.08 -13.65
C PHE A 152 2.44 13.63 -13.03
N ASP A 153 1.42 12.80 -12.82
CA ASP A 153 0.15 13.20 -12.21
C ASP A 153 0.35 13.75 -10.79
N GLU A 154 1.03 13.02 -9.92
CA GLU A 154 1.30 13.47 -8.54
C GLU A 154 2.16 14.74 -8.49
N THR A 155 3.17 14.84 -9.35
CA THR A 155 4.00 16.06 -9.46
C THR A 155 3.13 17.25 -9.86
N PHE A 156 2.23 17.06 -10.82
CA PHE A 156 1.39 18.12 -11.33
C PHE A 156 0.30 18.53 -10.32
N GLN A 157 -0.32 17.56 -9.64
CA GLN A 157 -1.29 17.81 -8.57
C GLN A 157 -0.65 18.59 -7.42
N TYR A 158 0.58 18.27 -7.05
CA TYR A 158 1.36 19.00 -6.05
C TYR A 158 1.46 20.49 -6.41
N PHE A 159 1.78 20.82 -7.67
CA PHE A 159 1.89 22.22 -8.11
C PHE A 159 0.53 22.94 -8.22
N LEU A 160 -0.54 22.25 -8.62
CA LEU A 160 -1.84 22.89 -8.85
C LEU A 160 -2.69 23.08 -7.60
N SER A 161 -2.69 22.11 -6.70
CA SER A 161 -3.69 22.02 -5.63
C SER A 161 -3.15 22.33 -4.25
N GLY A 162 -1.82 22.48 -4.11
CA GLY A 162 -1.16 22.51 -2.81
C GLY A 162 -1.29 21.19 -2.03
N ARG A 163 -1.74 20.11 -2.69
CA ARG A 163 -1.74 18.76 -2.14
C ARG A 163 -0.30 18.32 -1.88
N VAL A 164 -0.09 17.54 -0.83
CA VAL A 164 1.20 16.90 -0.56
C VAL A 164 1.44 15.81 -1.59
N PHE A 165 2.61 15.81 -2.22
CA PHE A 165 3.05 14.75 -3.11
C PHE A 165 3.14 13.43 -2.34
N ASP A 166 2.34 12.43 -2.71
CA ASP A 166 2.23 11.16 -1.98
C ASP A 166 2.77 9.99 -2.83
N ILE A 167 3.94 9.45 -2.44
CA ILE A 167 4.53 8.29 -3.11
C ILE A 167 3.65 7.04 -2.98
N SER A 168 2.79 6.99 -1.96
CA SER A 168 1.84 5.90 -1.79
C SER A 168 0.86 5.82 -2.95
N ASP A 169 0.44 6.95 -3.52
CA ASP A 169 -0.45 6.97 -4.68
C ASP A 169 0.24 6.46 -5.95
N ILE A 170 1.52 6.81 -6.15
CA ILE A 170 2.34 6.23 -7.21
C ILE A 170 2.46 4.72 -7.08
N THR A 171 2.56 4.25 -5.83
CA THR A 171 2.61 2.83 -5.52
C THR A 171 1.26 2.14 -5.79
N LYS A 172 0.13 2.78 -5.49
CA LYS A 172 -1.22 2.28 -5.79
C LYS A 172 -1.42 2.14 -7.30
N ASP A 173 -0.96 3.12 -8.08
CA ASP A 173 -1.01 3.08 -9.55
C ASP A 173 -0.14 1.95 -10.11
N ALA A 174 1.08 1.78 -9.58
CA ALA A 174 1.98 0.68 -9.90
C ALA A 174 1.35 -0.69 -9.58
N LEU A 175 0.62 -0.80 -8.46
CA LEU A 175 -0.12 -2.01 -8.12
C LEU A 175 -1.32 -2.23 -9.04
N GLY A 176 -2.04 -1.17 -9.40
CA GLY A 176 -3.15 -1.20 -10.36
C GLY A 176 -2.72 -1.76 -11.71
N VAL A 177 -1.63 -1.20 -12.28
CA VAL A 177 -1.07 -1.72 -13.54
C VAL A 177 -0.59 -3.17 -13.38
N TYR A 178 0.00 -3.54 -12.23
CA TYR A 178 0.43 -4.91 -11.99
C TYR A 178 -0.75 -5.91 -11.94
N CYS A 179 -1.82 -5.56 -11.24
CA CYS A 179 -3.07 -6.33 -11.25
C CYS A 179 -3.67 -6.43 -12.65
N GLY A 180 -3.65 -5.34 -13.42
CA GLY A 180 -4.07 -5.32 -14.83
C GLY A 180 -3.24 -6.25 -15.71
N LEU A 181 -1.92 -6.29 -15.52
CA LEU A 181 -1.03 -7.23 -16.21
C LEU A 181 -1.38 -8.69 -15.89
N ILE A 182 -1.65 -9.02 -14.62
CA ILE A 182 -2.08 -10.36 -14.22
C ILE A 182 -3.42 -10.71 -14.89
N LEU A 183 -4.37 -9.79 -14.86
CA LEU A 183 -5.69 -9.96 -15.47
C LEU A 183 -5.56 -10.26 -16.98
N VAL A 184 -4.75 -9.48 -17.69
CA VAL A 184 -4.54 -9.65 -19.14
C VAL A 184 -3.81 -10.97 -19.48
N LEU A 185 -2.78 -11.32 -18.71
CA LEU A 185 -1.89 -12.44 -19.03
C LEU A 185 -2.39 -13.81 -18.56
N PHE A 186 -3.23 -13.85 -17.51
CA PHE A 186 -3.67 -15.10 -16.88
C PHE A 186 -5.18 -15.29 -16.83
N VAL A 187 -5.97 -14.20 -16.87
CA VAL A 187 -7.43 -14.30 -16.71
C VAL A 187 -8.13 -14.17 -18.06
N THR A 188 -7.89 -13.08 -18.79
CA THR A 188 -8.51 -12.89 -20.11
C THR A 188 -7.81 -13.69 -21.19
N GLU A 189 -6.48 -13.81 -21.10
CA GLU A 189 -5.62 -14.48 -22.08
C GLU A 189 -5.80 -13.98 -23.53
N THR A 190 -6.44 -12.82 -23.71
CA THR A 190 -6.85 -12.26 -25.01
C THR A 190 -5.66 -12.07 -25.96
N TYR A 191 -4.48 -11.82 -25.42
CA TYR A 191 -3.24 -11.55 -26.16
C TYR A 191 -2.23 -12.70 -26.01
N GLY A 192 -2.73 -13.89 -25.70
CA GLY A 192 -1.98 -15.13 -25.55
C GLY A 192 -1.47 -15.33 -24.12
N SER A 193 -1.50 -16.58 -23.68
CA SER A 193 -1.08 -16.96 -22.33
C SER A 193 0.45 -17.05 -22.21
N ILE A 194 0.97 -16.88 -20.99
CA ILE A 194 2.37 -17.19 -20.65
C ILE A 194 2.47 -18.68 -20.33
N ASP A 195 3.41 -19.42 -20.92
CA ASP A 195 3.58 -20.82 -20.54
C ASP A 195 4.28 -20.94 -19.18
N LEU A 196 3.53 -21.37 -18.17
CA LEU A 196 4.05 -21.56 -16.81
C LEU A 196 4.97 -22.78 -16.68
N LYS A 197 4.92 -23.74 -17.60
CA LYS A 197 5.71 -24.98 -17.50
C LYS A 197 7.15 -24.80 -17.98
N SER A 198 7.37 -23.94 -18.98
CA SER A 198 8.70 -23.71 -19.55
C SER A 198 9.49 -22.61 -18.82
N SER A 199 8.82 -21.72 -18.09
CA SER A 199 9.49 -20.63 -17.38
C SER A 199 10.00 -21.07 -16.00
N SER A 200 11.32 -21.15 -15.84
CA SER A 200 11.97 -21.21 -14.52
C SER A 200 11.91 -19.85 -13.81
N PHE A 201 11.56 -19.83 -12.52
CA PHE A 201 11.58 -18.63 -11.67
C PHE A 201 12.99 -18.08 -11.46
N THR A 202 14.00 -18.95 -11.40
CA THR A 202 15.40 -18.55 -11.25
C THR A 202 16.12 -18.59 -12.59
N LYS A 203 16.90 -17.55 -12.89
CA LYS A 203 17.74 -17.45 -14.10
C LYS A 203 19.22 -17.36 -13.78
N ARG A 204 20.05 -17.84 -14.70
CA ARG A 204 21.52 -17.88 -14.55
C ARG A 204 22.12 -16.48 -14.59
N ARG A 205 21.58 -15.60 -15.44
CA ARG A 205 22.03 -14.21 -15.59
C ARG A 205 20.93 -13.25 -15.22
N LEU A 206 21.28 -12.11 -14.59
CA LEU A 206 20.29 -11.07 -14.23
C LEU A 206 19.52 -10.55 -15.46
N SER A 207 20.18 -10.43 -16.61
CA SER A 207 19.55 -9.96 -17.85
C SER A 207 18.51 -10.94 -18.42
N GLU A 208 18.54 -12.21 -18.05
CA GLU A 208 17.55 -13.21 -18.50
C GLU A 208 16.18 -13.01 -17.84
N TYR A 209 16.12 -12.41 -16.65
CA TYR A 209 14.85 -12.08 -15.99
C TYR A 209 13.99 -11.11 -16.82
N PHE A 210 14.61 -10.25 -17.63
CA PHE A 210 13.91 -9.29 -18.51
C PHE A 210 13.61 -9.85 -19.91
N ARG A 211 14.08 -11.06 -20.23
CA ARG A 211 13.85 -11.73 -21.52
C ARG A 211 12.63 -12.65 -21.49
N ASP A 212 12.39 -13.30 -20.35
CA ASP A 212 11.27 -14.22 -20.14
C ASP A 212 10.06 -13.48 -19.54
N PRO A 213 8.86 -13.51 -20.18
CA PRO A 213 7.69 -12.75 -19.71
C PRO A 213 7.28 -13.03 -18.27
N LEU A 214 7.33 -14.29 -17.82
CA LEU A 214 6.98 -14.65 -16.44
C LEU A 214 7.96 -14.02 -15.46
N SER A 215 9.26 -14.15 -15.75
CA SER A 215 10.31 -13.61 -14.90
C SER A 215 10.27 -12.08 -14.84
N THR A 216 9.97 -11.43 -15.97
CA THR A 216 9.77 -9.98 -16.02
C THR A 216 8.62 -9.56 -15.12
N LEU A 217 7.49 -10.27 -15.20
CA LEU A 217 6.35 -10.00 -14.32
C LEU A 217 6.70 -10.22 -12.85
N LEU A 218 7.49 -11.25 -12.52
CA LEU A 218 7.95 -11.47 -11.15
C LEU A 218 8.84 -10.32 -10.65
N VAL A 219 9.83 -9.88 -11.44
CA VAL A 219 10.72 -8.78 -11.05
C VAL A 219 9.92 -7.51 -10.77
N LEU A 220 8.99 -7.16 -11.65
CA LEU A 220 8.14 -5.99 -11.45
C LEU A 220 7.21 -6.18 -10.25
N GLY A 221 6.66 -7.38 -10.04
CA GLY A 221 5.83 -7.68 -8.87
C GLY A 221 6.57 -7.55 -7.55
N VAL A 222 7.82 -8.03 -7.47
CA VAL A 222 8.68 -7.85 -6.29
C VAL A 222 8.97 -6.36 -6.06
N LEU A 223 9.21 -5.59 -7.12
CA LEU A 223 9.41 -4.15 -7.03
C LEU A 223 8.15 -3.46 -6.50
N THR A 224 6.99 -3.72 -7.09
CA THR A 224 5.70 -3.17 -6.64
C THR A 224 5.43 -3.52 -5.18
N LEU A 225 5.61 -4.80 -4.80
CA LEU A 225 5.38 -5.27 -3.44
C LEU A 225 6.32 -4.60 -2.43
N ALA A 226 7.60 -4.43 -2.79
CA ALA A 226 8.54 -3.71 -1.92
C ALA A 226 8.08 -2.28 -1.65
N PHE A 227 7.58 -1.57 -2.66
CA PHE A 227 7.01 -0.24 -2.47
C PHE A 227 5.69 -0.26 -1.71
N VAL A 228 4.78 -1.22 -1.94
CA VAL A 228 3.51 -1.36 -1.19
C VAL A 228 3.73 -1.50 0.32
N LEU A 229 4.84 -2.15 0.72
CA LEU A 229 5.21 -2.33 2.12
C LEU A 229 5.92 -1.12 2.73
N VAL A 230 6.57 -0.28 1.92
CA VAL A 230 7.45 0.80 2.39
C VAL A 230 6.82 2.18 2.27
N SER A 231 6.16 2.49 1.15
CA SER A 231 5.64 3.83 0.88
C SER A 231 4.61 4.32 1.90
N PRO A 232 3.70 3.48 2.43
CA PRO A 232 2.76 3.94 3.46
C PRO A 232 3.44 4.27 4.78
N LEU A 233 4.63 3.72 5.04
CA LEU A 233 5.40 4.01 6.26
C LEU A 233 6.23 5.30 6.14
N LEU A 234 6.38 5.84 4.93
CA LEU A 234 7.25 6.97 4.60
C LEU A 234 6.55 7.96 3.67
N ALA A 235 5.24 8.19 3.89
CA ALA A 235 4.39 9.00 3.03
C ALA A 235 4.63 10.52 3.11
N GLU A 236 5.26 11.04 4.18
CA GLU A 236 5.63 12.46 4.22
C GLU A 236 6.62 12.79 3.11
N HIS A 237 6.38 13.92 2.42
CA HIS A 237 7.27 14.41 1.36
C HIS A 237 8.72 14.51 1.85
N GLU A 238 8.98 14.93 3.10
CA GLU A 238 10.35 15.02 3.64
C GLU A 238 11.09 13.66 3.62
N ASN A 239 10.37 12.55 3.66
CA ASN A 239 10.90 11.18 3.70
C ASN A 239 10.99 10.50 2.34
N TRP A 240 10.74 11.21 1.23
CA TRP A 240 10.70 10.62 -0.12
C TRP A 240 11.98 9.83 -0.48
N HIS A 241 13.14 10.35 -0.10
CA HIS A 241 14.43 9.72 -0.36
C HIS A 241 14.63 8.45 0.46
N TYR A 242 14.17 8.41 1.73
CA TYR A 242 14.12 7.19 2.52
C TYR A 242 13.16 6.17 1.93
N CYS A 243 12.00 6.61 1.44
CA CYS A 243 11.04 5.73 0.77
C CYS A 243 11.68 5.04 -0.44
N LEU A 244 12.37 5.79 -1.30
CA LEU A 244 13.08 5.21 -2.44
C LEU A 244 14.22 4.28 -2.01
N LEU A 245 15.05 4.70 -1.04
CA LEU A 245 16.17 3.90 -0.56
C LEU A 245 15.71 2.58 0.07
N CYS A 246 14.71 2.62 0.95
CA CYS A 246 14.14 1.45 1.59
C CYS A 246 13.40 0.56 0.58
N GLY A 247 12.61 1.13 -0.34
CA GLY A 247 11.88 0.39 -1.36
C GLY A 247 12.80 -0.33 -2.34
N PHE A 248 13.76 0.38 -2.94
CA PHE A 248 14.76 -0.23 -3.82
C PHE A 248 15.71 -1.16 -3.06
N GLY A 249 16.10 -0.82 -1.84
CA GLY A 249 16.92 -1.69 -0.98
C GLY A 249 16.24 -3.02 -0.70
N LEU A 250 14.97 -3.00 -0.29
CA LEU A 250 14.16 -4.20 -0.06
C LEU A 250 14.00 -5.01 -1.35
N PHE A 251 13.70 -4.36 -2.48
CA PHE A 251 13.65 -5.01 -3.80
C PHE A 251 14.98 -5.71 -4.14
N LEU A 252 16.12 -5.04 -3.97
CA LEU A 252 17.44 -5.59 -4.28
C LEU A 252 17.77 -6.79 -3.38
N ILE A 253 17.46 -6.71 -2.08
CA ILE A 253 17.65 -7.83 -1.14
C ILE A 253 16.81 -9.04 -1.57
N ILE A 254 15.52 -8.85 -1.86
CA ILE A 254 14.65 -9.95 -2.29
C ILE A 254 15.15 -10.54 -3.62
N MET A 255 15.49 -9.70 -4.60
CA MET A 255 16.00 -10.17 -5.89
C MET A 255 17.36 -10.88 -5.77
N LEU A 256 18.23 -10.43 -4.87
CA LEU A 256 19.50 -11.08 -4.57
C LEU A 256 19.26 -12.47 -3.98
N VAL A 257 18.36 -12.59 -3.01
CA VAL A 257 17.97 -13.88 -2.41
C VAL A 257 17.42 -14.82 -3.49
N ILE A 258 16.48 -14.36 -4.31
CA ILE A 258 15.91 -15.15 -5.41
C ILE A 258 17.01 -15.57 -6.39
N HIS A 259 17.87 -14.66 -6.83
CA HIS A 259 18.90 -14.96 -7.82
C HIS A 259 19.98 -15.90 -7.29
N LEU A 260 20.47 -15.70 -6.06
CA LEU A 260 21.49 -16.56 -5.46
C LEU A 260 20.93 -17.91 -5.01
N SER A 261 19.62 -18.03 -4.74
CA SER A 261 18.97 -19.30 -4.38
C SER A 261 19.05 -20.39 -5.45
N GLN A 262 19.43 -20.04 -6.69
CA GLN A 262 19.70 -21.02 -7.75
C GLN A 262 20.89 -21.92 -7.41
N TYR A 263 21.81 -21.46 -6.55
CA TYR A 263 22.97 -22.22 -6.10
C TYR A 263 22.65 -22.93 -4.78
N LYS A 264 22.88 -24.24 -4.72
CA LYS A 264 22.53 -25.09 -3.56
C LYS A 264 23.10 -24.56 -2.24
N LEU A 265 24.35 -24.08 -2.24
CA LEU A 265 25.02 -23.53 -1.06
C LEU A 265 24.30 -22.30 -0.51
N TYR A 266 24.09 -21.27 -1.34
CA TYR A 266 23.41 -20.04 -0.93
C TYR A 266 21.97 -20.29 -0.49
N ARG A 267 21.26 -21.22 -1.14
CA ARG A 267 19.91 -21.63 -0.71
C ARG A 267 19.91 -22.19 0.71
N ILE A 268 20.88 -23.04 1.06
CA ILE A 268 21.02 -23.57 2.43
C ILE A 268 21.32 -22.42 3.40
N ILE A 269 22.24 -21.52 3.04
CA ILE A 269 22.59 -20.34 3.85
C ILE A 269 21.34 -19.49 4.14
N PHE A 270 20.56 -19.13 3.12
CA PHE A 270 19.37 -18.31 3.30
C PHE A 270 18.30 -19.00 4.15
N ILE A 271 18.05 -20.30 3.93
CA ILE A 271 17.10 -21.05 4.75
C ILE A 271 17.57 -21.09 6.22
N SER A 272 18.85 -21.36 6.48
CA SER A 272 19.41 -21.36 7.83
C SER A 272 19.31 -19.99 8.49
N LEU A 273 19.67 -18.91 7.79
CA LEU A 273 19.55 -17.54 8.32
C LEU A 273 18.09 -17.17 8.61
N PHE A 274 17.17 -17.53 7.72
CA PHE A 274 15.74 -17.31 7.93
C PHE A 274 15.22 -18.07 9.16
N LEU A 275 15.60 -19.34 9.32
CA LEU A 275 15.23 -20.15 10.49
C LEU A 275 15.81 -19.57 11.79
N ILE A 276 17.09 -19.15 11.78
CA ILE A 276 17.72 -18.50 12.93
C ILE A 276 17.00 -17.20 13.28
N LEU A 277 16.64 -16.39 12.29
CA LEU A 277 15.88 -15.16 12.51
C LEU A 277 14.52 -15.44 13.15
N ILE A 278 13.74 -16.38 12.59
CA ILE A 278 12.42 -16.77 13.12
C ILE A 278 12.54 -17.33 14.55
N LEU A 279 13.54 -18.18 14.80
CA LEU A 279 13.78 -18.72 16.15
C LEU A 279 14.16 -17.60 17.12
N SER A 280 15.03 -16.67 16.70
CA SER A 280 15.43 -15.53 17.54
C SER A 280 14.24 -14.63 17.86
N LEU A 281 13.36 -14.36 16.89
CA LEU A 281 12.12 -13.60 17.10
C LEU A 281 11.15 -14.34 18.01
N ALA A 282 10.99 -15.66 17.85
CA ALA A 282 10.13 -16.49 18.70
C ALA A 282 10.64 -16.52 20.14
N VAL A 283 11.95 -16.65 20.35
CA VAL A 283 12.59 -16.61 21.66
C VAL A 283 12.42 -15.22 22.29
N SER A 284 12.69 -14.15 21.54
CA SER A 284 12.51 -12.77 22.01
C SER A 284 11.07 -12.48 22.40
N PHE A 285 10.10 -12.89 21.58
CA PHE A 285 8.67 -12.79 21.85
C PHE A 285 8.30 -13.60 23.10
N GLY A 286 8.73 -14.87 23.20
CA GLY A 286 8.43 -15.73 24.35
C GLY A 286 8.94 -15.17 25.68
N PHE A 287 10.14 -14.59 25.72
CA PHE A 287 10.69 -13.99 26.96
C PHE A 287 10.09 -12.63 27.31
N ASN A 288 9.60 -11.87 26.32
CA ASN A 288 9.20 -10.48 26.51
C ASN A 288 7.71 -10.21 26.23
N TYR A 289 6.89 -11.24 26.01
CA TYR A 289 5.48 -11.08 25.62
C TYR A 289 4.65 -10.29 26.64
N ASP A 290 4.87 -10.55 27.93
CA ASP A 290 4.15 -9.91 29.04
C ASP A 290 4.66 -8.49 29.35
N HIS A 291 5.78 -8.10 28.75
CA HIS A 291 6.35 -6.78 28.91
C HIS A 291 5.92 -5.89 27.74
N ASN A 292 5.55 -4.65 28.05
CA ASN A 292 5.10 -3.67 27.06
C ASN A 292 6.28 -3.21 26.16
N VAL A 293 6.86 -2.03 26.40
CA VAL A 293 8.07 -1.61 25.68
C VAL A 293 9.29 -2.02 26.51
N THR A 294 10.08 -2.99 26.05
CA THR A 294 11.25 -3.52 26.78
C THR A 294 12.54 -2.77 26.47
N TYR A 295 12.64 -2.21 25.26
CA TYR A 295 13.80 -1.47 24.83
C TYR A 295 13.39 -0.33 23.89
N SER A 296 14.02 0.83 24.06
CA SER A 296 13.81 2.01 23.21
C SER A 296 15.14 2.72 23.02
N ALA A 297 15.60 2.78 21.78
CA ALA A 297 16.77 3.54 21.34
C ALA A 297 16.44 4.35 20.09
N PHE A 298 17.35 5.22 19.67
CA PHE A 298 17.21 5.95 18.41
C PHE A 298 17.05 4.95 17.25
N ALA A 299 15.94 5.07 16.51
CA ALA A 299 15.56 4.19 15.40
C ALA A 299 15.37 2.70 15.78
N LEU A 300 15.10 2.37 17.05
CA LEU A 300 14.76 1.00 17.44
C LEU A 300 13.81 0.99 18.64
N THR A 301 12.61 0.42 18.45
CA THR A 301 11.67 0.13 19.53
C THR A 301 11.46 -1.37 19.62
N VAL A 302 11.50 -1.95 20.82
CA VAL A 302 11.13 -3.35 21.06
C VAL A 302 9.85 -3.39 21.87
N TYR A 303 8.77 -3.86 21.25
CA TYR A 303 7.45 -3.97 21.87
C TYR A 303 7.03 -5.44 21.94
N LYS A 304 6.72 -5.95 23.14
CA LYS A 304 6.39 -7.37 23.40
C LYS A 304 7.42 -8.34 22.80
N GLY A 305 8.70 -7.97 22.85
CA GLY A 305 9.80 -8.74 22.28
C GLY A 305 9.97 -8.64 20.76
N LEU A 306 9.12 -7.90 20.04
CA LEU A 306 9.27 -7.69 18.61
C LEU A 306 10.12 -6.43 18.35
N PRO A 307 11.31 -6.57 17.71
CA PRO A 307 12.10 -5.42 17.32
C PRO A 307 11.50 -4.73 16.09
N VAL A 308 11.30 -3.42 16.20
CA VAL A 308 10.81 -2.55 15.14
C VAL A 308 11.90 -1.52 14.84
N PRO A 309 12.74 -1.79 13.82
CA PRO A 309 13.79 -0.88 13.43
C PRO A 309 13.21 0.25 12.58
N PHE A 310 13.66 1.47 12.85
CA PHE A 310 13.47 2.71 12.09
C PHE A 310 12.03 3.25 11.97
N PHE A 311 11.03 2.39 11.87
CA PHE A 311 9.64 2.78 11.69
C PHE A 311 8.97 3.27 12.98
N ASP A 312 7.84 3.95 12.81
CA ASP A 312 7.01 4.44 13.90
C ASP A 312 5.88 3.43 14.18
N LEU A 313 5.34 3.47 15.39
CA LEU A 313 4.36 2.50 15.88
C LEU A 313 3.15 3.20 16.49
N ILE A 314 1.98 2.61 16.31
CA ILE A 314 0.83 2.86 17.19
C ILE A 314 0.60 1.60 18.02
N ILE A 315 0.50 1.77 19.33
CA ILE A 315 0.11 0.72 20.28
C ILE A 315 -1.28 1.06 20.82
N TYR A 316 -2.24 0.17 20.55
CA TYR A 316 -3.65 0.35 20.91
C TYR A 316 -3.90 0.01 22.39
N PRO A 317 -5.03 0.47 22.97
CA PRO A 317 -5.35 0.19 24.36
C PRO A 317 -5.38 -1.31 24.72
N ASP A 318 -5.80 -2.16 23.79
CA ASP A 318 -5.85 -3.62 23.91
C ASP A 318 -4.48 -4.31 23.75
N GLY A 319 -3.43 -3.54 23.51
CA GLY A 319 -2.06 -4.03 23.36
C GLY A 319 -1.74 -4.60 21.98
N ARG A 320 -2.64 -4.51 20.99
CA ARG A 320 -2.26 -4.66 19.58
C ARG A 320 -1.38 -3.49 19.17
N PHE A 321 -0.62 -3.65 18.09
CA PHE A 321 0.17 -2.57 17.52
C PHE A 321 0.13 -2.63 16.00
N HIS A 322 0.42 -1.49 15.37
CA HIS A 322 0.59 -1.39 13.92
C HIS A 322 1.76 -0.46 13.60
N LEU A 323 2.44 -0.74 12.48
CA LEU A 323 3.44 0.16 11.91
C LEU A 323 2.74 1.33 11.24
N VAL A 324 3.21 2.54 11.49
CA VAL A 324 2.60 3.75 10.93
C VAL A 324 3.59 4.60 10.17
N ASP A 325 3.04 5.54 9.41
CA ASP A 325 3.84 6.52 8.72
C ASP A 325 4.69 7.35 9.69
N LYS A 326 5.87 7.67 9.19
CA LYS A 326 6.82 8.50 9.88
C LYS A 326 6.43 9.96 9.72
N LYS A 327 5.81 10.54 10.76
CA LYS A 327 5.29 11.91 10.74
C LYS A 327 5.79 12.80 11.87
N HIS A 328 6.07 14.05 11.53
CA HIS A 328 6.32 15.09 12.54
C HIS A 328 5.05 15.85 12.92
N ARG A 329 4.07 15.90 12.01
CA ARG A 329 2.83 16.67 12.18
C ARG A 329 1.61 15.78 11.93
N PHE A 330 0.73 15.74 12.92
CA PHE A 330 -0.58 15.12 12.83
C PHE A 330 -1.60 16.14 12.32
N ASN A 331 -2.23 15.83 11.19
CA ASN A 331 -3.33 16.63 10.66
C ASN A 331 -4.65 16.28 11.37
N GLU A 332 -5.74 16.92 10.99
CA GLU A 332 -7.05 16.67 11.61
C GLU A 332 -7.55 15.23 11.45
N LYS A 333 -7.31 14.61 10.29
CA LYS A 333 -7.70 13.22 10.02
C LYS A 333 -6.94 12.27 10.95
N ASP A 334 -5.64 12.47 11.11
CA ASP A 334 -4.82 11.67 12.01
C ASP A 334 -5.34 11.78 13.47
N ARG A 335 -5.67 12.99 13.93
CA ARG A 335 -6.26 13.20 15.26
C ARG A 335 -7.62 12.54 15.42
N ASN A 336 -8.49 12.67 14.43
CA ASN A 336 -9.81 12.03 14.43
C ASN A 336 -9.68 10.51 14.48
N TYR A 337 -8.70 9.94 13.78
CA TYR A 337 -8.38 8.51 13.86
C TYR A 337 -7.98 8.09 15.28
N PHE A 338 -7.12 8.86 15.96
CA PHE A 338 -6.75 8.58 17.35
C PHE A 338 -7.95 8.64 18.30
N PHE A 339 -8.81 9.64 18.15
CA PHE A 339 -9.99 9.81 19.01
C PHE A 339 -11.01 8.68 18.83
N LYS A 340 -11.16 8.16 17.61
CA LYS A 340 -12.01 6.98 17.32
C LYS A 340 -11.56 5.71 18.04
N GLN A 341 -10.31 5.61 18.50
CA GLN A 341 -9.82 4.44 19.26
C GLN A 341 -10.35 4.41 20.70
N LYS A 342 -11.06 5.44 21.15
CA LYS A 342 -11.73 5.52 22.48
C LYS A 342 -10.78 5.27 23.67
N ALA A 343 -9.51 5.67 23.54
CA ALA A 343 -8.57 5.64 24.65
C ALA A 343 -8.87 6.77 25.66
N ASP A 344 -8.57 6.51 26.94
CA ASP A 344 -8.66 7.53 28.00
C ASP A 344 -7.44 8.46 27.96
N ILE A 345 -6.30 7.93 27.50
CA ILE A 345 -5.03 8.65 27.38
C ILE A 345 -4.49 8.46 25.95
N LEU A 346 -4.22 9.57 25.27
CA LEU A 346 -3.39 9.62 24.07
C LEU A 346 -1.98 10.05 24.47
N LEU A 347 -1.04 9.12 24.38
CA LEU A 347 0.37 9.36 24.62
C LEU A 347 1.10 9.49 23.28
N VAL A 348 1.88 10.55 23.11
CA VAL A 348 2.64 10.82 21.89
C VAL A 348 4.12 10.90 22.25
N GLY A 349 4.90 9.94 21.77
CA GLY A 349 6.36 10.01 21.76
C GLY A 349 6.78 10.94 20.64
N SER A 350 7.27 12.14 20.98
CA SER A 350 7.62 13.20 20.02
C SER A 350 9.02 13.02 19.41
N GLY A 351 9.60 11.83 19.45
CA GLY A 351 10.95 11.56 18.95
C GLY A 351 12.00 11.58 20.05
N TRP A 352 13.21 11.17 19.70
CA TRP A 352 14.31 11.04 20.66
C TRP A 352 14.69 12.38 21.31
N ARG A 353 14.60 13.47 20.54
CA ARG A 353 14.86 14.86 20.95
C ARG A 353 13.59 15.69 21.14
N GLY A 354 12.41 15.06 21.10
CA GLY A 354 11.13 15.72 21.34
C GLY A 354 10.69 16.74 20.27
N ARG A 355 11.02 16.52 19.00
CA ARG A 355 10.76 17.47 17.88
C ARG A 355 9.48 17.19 17.07
N GLY A 356 8.86 16.04 17.28
CA GLY A 356 7.61 15.59 16.66
C GLY A 356 6.37 15.99 17.48
N GLY A 357 5.23 15.35 17.21
CA GLY A 357 3.98 15.65 17.92
C GLY A 357 3.28 16.94 17.49
N LYS A 358 3.76 17.60 16.42
CA LYS A 358 3.15 18.83 15.91
C LYS A 358 1.70 18.54 15.50
N GLY A 359 0.84 19.55 15.60
CA GLY A 359 -0.61 19.36 15.43
C GLY A 359 -1.35 19.12 16.74
N PHE A 360 -0.62 18.92 17.83
CA PHE A 360 -1.09 19.07 19.20
C PHE A 360 -0.44 20.29 19.88
N ASP A 361 -0.90 20.66 21.07
CA ASP A 361 -0.29 21.71 21.90
C ASP A 361 0.95 21.13 22.60
N VAL A 362 2.08 21.17 21.89
CA VAL A 362 3.34 20.56 22.33
C VAL A 362 3.93 21.31 23.54
N ASP A 363 3.73 22.62 23.62
CA ASP A 363 4.32 23.48 24.66
C ASP A 363 3.71 23.21 26.04
N THR A 364 2.43 22.83 26.09
CA THR A 364 1.75 22.48 27.34
C THR A 364 2.19 21.11 27.88
N GLY A 365 2.63 20.20 27.00
CA GLY A 365 3.10 18.84 27.34
C GLY A 365 1.99 17.89 27.81
N THR A 366 1.14 18.27 28.76
CA THR A 366 0.00 17.46 29.23
C THR A 366 -1.26 18.32 29.38
N TYR A 367 -2.35 17.93 28.73
CA TYR A 367 -3.61 18.66 28.78
C TYR A 367 -4.80 17.74 28.49
N PHE A 368 -6.02 18.26 28.69
CA PHE A 368 -7.25 17.53 28.38
C PHE A 368 -7.91 18.11 27.13
N MET A 369 -8.50 17.23 26.32
CA MET A 369 -9.33 17.60 25.18
C MET A 369 -10.65 16.83 25.24
N PHE A 370 -11.73 17.41 24.71
CA PHE A 370 -12.99 16.68 24.57
C PHE A 370 -12.93 15.74 23.36
N ASN A 371 -13.07 14.44 23.59
CA ASN A 371 -13.15 13.43 22.54
C ASN A 371 -14.59 13.29 22.06
N THR A 372 -14.84 13.76 20.83
CA THR A 372 -16.17 13.74 20.21
C THR A 372 -16.67 12.34 19.87
N ALA A 373 -15.78 11.35 19.71
CA ALA A 373 -16.14 9.98 19.35
C ALA A 373 -16.73 9.17 20.51
N ASN A 374 -16.41 9.52 21.76
CA ASN A 374 -16.93 8.84 22.95
C ASN A 374 -17.57 9.79 23.97
N LEU A 375 -17.66 11.09 23.67
CA LEU A 375 -18.24 12.15 24.51
C LEU A 375 -17.58 12.25 25.91
N LYS A 376 -16.27 11.99 26.00
CA LYS A 376 -15.49 12.06 27.24
C LYS A 376 -14.26 12.94 27.08
N GLY A 377 -13.68 13.39 28.19
CA GLY A 377 -12.35 13.99 28.18
C GLY A 377 -11.29 12.93 27.89
N ILE A 378 -10.37 13.22 26.97
CA ILE A 378 -9.15 12.46 26.73
C ILE A 378 -7.95 13.25 27.26
N GLN A 379 -7.08 12.59 28.00
CA GLN A 379 -5.81 13.18 28.41
C GLN A 379 -4.79 13.02 27.29
N ILE A 380 -4.19 14.11 26.84
CA ILE A 380 -3.13 14.12 25.84
C ILE A 380 -1.82 14.37 26.58
N ILE A 381 -0.84 13.48 26.39
CA ILE A 381 0.51 13.56 26.97
C ILE A 381 1.52 13.48 25.84
N ILE A 382 2.40 14.48 25.74
CA ILE A 382 3.44 14.57 24.71
C ILE A 382 4.78 14.65 25.41
N LEU A 383 5.65 13.67 25.14
CA LEU A 383 6.95 13.54 25.78
C LEU A 383 8.00 13.08 24.76
N PRO A 384 9.29 13.38 24.96
CA PRO A 384 10.36 12.70 24.23
C PRO A 384 10.18 11.18 24.32
N THR A 385 10.41 10.45 23.22
CA THR A 385 10.12 9.01 23.13
C THR A 385 10.73 8.16 24.27
N PRO A 386 11.95 8.42 24.77
CA PRO A 386 12.47 7.71 25.94
C PRO A 386 11.64 7.89 27.22
N GLU A 387 11.09 9.09 27.42
CA GLU A 387 10.22 9.39 28.55
C GLU A 387 8.81 8.86 28.33
N ALA A 388 8.28 9.00 27.12
CA ALA A 388 6.99 8.46 26.73
C ALA A 388 6.93 6.94 26.90
N THR A 389 7.97 6.20 26.50
CA THR A 389 8.01 4.73 26.67
C THR A 389 8.00 4.30 28.14
N ARG A 390 8.76 4.99 29.01
CA ARG A 390 8.67 4.77 30.47
C ARG A 390 7.27 5.08 31.00
N LYS A 391 6.68 6.20 30.56
CA LYS A 391 5.34 6.61 30.97
C LYS A 391 4.27 5.62 30.50
N PHE A 392 4.41 5.10 29.30
CA PHE A 392 3.52 4.08 28.73
C PHE A 392 3.51 2.83 29.60
N ASN A 393 4.67 2.27 29.92
CA ASN A 393 4.77 1.09 30.76
C ASN A 393 4.13 1.32 32.14
N GLN A 394 4.42 2.45 32.78
CA GLN A 394 3.79 2.83 34.06
C GLN A 394 2.27 2.90 33.96
N LEU A 395 1.73 3.50 32.90
CA LEU A 395 0.28 3.63 32.71
C LEU A 395 -0.37 2.28 32.43
N LYS A 396 0.30 1.39 31.67
CA LYS A 396 -0.19 0.04 31.40
C LYS A 396 -0.17 -0.84 32.65
N GLU A 397 0.87 -0.76 33.49
CA GLU A 397 0.92 -1.41 34.81
C GLU A 397 -0.21 -0.92 35.73
N ALA A 398 -0.57 0.36 35.65
CA ALA A 398 -1.72 0.94 36.36
C ALA A 398 -3.10 0.62 35.73
N GLY A 399 -3.15 -0.29 34.74
CA GLY A 399 -4.39 -0.73 34.09
C GLY A 399 -5.09 0.34 33.25
N LYS A 400 -4.38 1.37 32.79
CA LYS A 400 -4.98 2.47 32.02
C LYS A 400 -5.18 2.10 30.54
N SER A 401 -6.24 2.67 29.95
CA SER A 401 -6.53 2.61 28.52
C SER A 401 -5.72 3.68 27.79
N VAL A 402 -4.56 3.27 27.22
CA VAL A 402 -3.60 4.18 26.58
C VAL A 402 -3.47 3.84 25.11
N LEU A 403 -3.66 4.82 24.24
CA LEU A 403 -3.22 4.80 22.84
C LEU A 403 -1.84 5.48 22.79
N PHE A 404 -0.81 4.76 22.35
CA PHE A 404 0.56 5.29 22.30
C PHE A 404 1.07 5.38 20.87
N VAL A 405 1.36 6.59 20.40
CA VAL A 405 2.00 6.87 19.12
C VAL A 405 3.50 7.06 19.35
N VAL A 406 4.34 6.20 18.77
CA VAL A 406 5.78 6.17 18.98
C VAL A 406 6.50 6.74 17.76
N HIS A 407 7.11 7.91 17.91
CA HIS A 407 8.08 8.42 16.93
C HIS A 407 9.48 7.95 17.31
N SER A 408 10.08 7.04 16.54
CA SER A 408 11.32 6.35 16.95
C SER A 408 12.61 7.11 16.63
N THR A 409 12.52 8.26 15.95
CA THR A 409 13.69 9.06 15.49
C THR A 409 13.59 10.52 15.95
N CYS A 410 14.49 11.35 15.40
CA CYS A 410 14.56 12.81 15.50
C CYS A 410 15.12 13.39 16.80
#